data_AF-A0A4V2EYP1-F1
#
_entry.id   AF-A0A4V2EYP1-F1
#
_cell.length_a   1.000
_cell.length_b   1.000
_cell.length_c   1.000
_cell.angle_alpha   90.00
_cell.angle_beta   90.00
_cell.angle_gamma   90.00
#
_symmetry.space_group_name_H-M   'P 1'
#
loop_
_entity.id
_entity.type
_entity.pdbx_description
1 polymer ?
#
loop_
_entity_poly.entity_id
_entity_poly.type
_entity_poly.pdbx_seq_one_letter_code
_entity_poly.pdbx_strand_id
1 'polypeptide(L)'
;MNDVVTLEPWSPWPLLIPGVVLVVAVVASVLGTRHRHKRVRELGYLGFLVAALAALAMVWVLSAIWDSRQRVEALTELGYLTPTFGGGMSFAAGTTGVVPFQAVHGEERVRGVLRPLGGDQWEVSLVDEDEDD
;
A
#
# COMPACT_ATOMS: atom_id res chain seq x y z
N MET A 1 -18.03 -20.99 -2.59
CA MET A 1 -18.24 -20.18 -3.81
C MET A 1 -16.98 -19.34 -4.00
N ASN A 2 -16.38 -19.35 -5.19
CA ASN A 2 -15.09 -18.70 -5.41
C ASN A 2 -15.30 -17.52 -6.37
N ASP A 3 -15.14 -16.30 -5.86
CA ASP A 3 -15.27 -15.08 -6.64
C ASP A 3 -13.88 -14.51 -6.94
N VAL A 4 -13.70 -13.94 -8.13
CA VAL A 4 -12.44 -13.32 -8.55
C VAL A 4 -12.59 -11.81 -8.57
N VAL A 5 -11.72 -11.11 -7.85
CA VAL A 5 -11.67 -9.64 -7.82
C VAL A 5 -10.36 -9.14 -8.42
N THR A 6 -10.44 -7.97 -9.05
CA THR A 6 -9.26 -7.27 -9.58
C THR A 6 -9.01 -6.06 -8.70
N LEU A 7 -7.80 -5.95 -8.14
CA LEU A 7 -7.40 -4.79 -7.35
C LEU A 7 -6.75 -3.74 -8.26
N GLU A 8 -7.15 -2.47 -8.12
CA GLU A 8 -6.60 -1.44 -8.99
C GLU A 8 -5.12 -1.16 -8.65
N PRO A 9 -4.23 -1.04 -9.66
CA PRO A 9 -2.81 -0.83 -9.43
C PRO A 9 -2.55 0.48 -8.69
N TRP A 10 -1.47 0.49 -7.91
CA TRP A 10 -1.10 1.65 -7.11
C TRP A 10 -0.87 2.92 -7.94
N SER A 11 -1.52 4.02 -7.54
CA SER A 11 -1.39 5.30 -8.21
C SER A 11 -0.29 6.18 -7.60
N PRO A 12 0.71 6.65 -8.39
CA PRO A 12 1.86 7.40 -7.88
C PRO A 12 1.61 8.88 -7.63
N TRP A 13 0.39 9.40 -7.85
CA TRP A 13 0.08 10.83 -7.73
C TRP A 13 0.53 11.49 -6.42
N PRO A 14 0.50 10.84 -5.24
CA PRO A 14 0.92 11.48 -4.00
C PRO A 14 2.43 11.77 -3.95
N LEU A 15 3.23 11.09 -4.79
CA LEU A 15 4.66 11.33 -4.91
C LEU A 15 4.99 12.65 -5.60
N LEU A 16 4.02 13.29 -6.23
CA LEU A 16 4.21 14.61 -6.84
C LEU A 16 4.65 15.63 -5.78
N ILE A 17 4.12 15.56 -4.56
CA ILE A 17 4.46 16.49 -3.47
C ILE A 17 5.95 16.41 -3.10
N PRO A 18 6.50 15.26 -2.66
CA PRO A 18 7.92 15.17 -2.37
C PRO A 18 8.79 15.36 -3.63
N GLY A 19 8.30 14.99 -4.81
CA GLY A 19 8.98 15.25 -6.08
C GLY A 19 9.22 16.73 -6.33
N VAL A 20 8.21 17.59 -6.15
CA VAL A 20 8.36 19.05 -6.29
C VAL A 20 9.34 19.61 -5.25
N VAL A 21 9.25 19.15 -3.99
CA VAL A 21 10.17 19.58 -2.93
C VAL A 21 11.61 19.23 -3.29
N LEU A 22 11.85 18.04 -3.85
CA LEU A 22 13.16 17.58 -4.26
C LEU A 22 13.71 18.45 -5.41
N VAL A 23 12.88 18.79 -6.39
CA VAL A 23 13.26 19.73 -7.47
C VAL A 23 13.66 21.09 -6.90
N VAL A 24 12.87 21.65 -5.98
CA VAL A 24 13.17 22.94 -5.33
C VAL A 24 14.50 22.87 -4.56
N ALA A 25 14.74 21.79 -3.82
CA ALA A 25 15.98 21.59 -3.08
C ALA A 25 17.22 21.50 -3.99
N VAL A 26 17.10 20.79 -5.13
CA VAL A 26 18.15 20.72 -6.15
C VAL A 26 18.44 22.11 -6.73
N VAL A 27 17.40 22.86 -7.09
CA VAL A 27 17.53 24.23 -7.61
C VAL A 27 18.24 25.13 -6.58
N ALA A 28 17.84 25.09 -5.32
CA ALA A 28 18.48 25.86 -4.24
C ALA A 28 19.97 25.50 -4.08
N SER A 29 20.31 24.20 -4.15
CA SER A 29 21.69 23.73 -4.07
C SER A 29 22.55 24.22 -5.25
N VAL A 30 22.01 24.17 -6.47
CA VAL A 30 22.69 24.66 -7.68
C VAL A 30 22.90 26.17 -7.63
N LEU A 31 21.86 26.95 -7.28
CA LEU A 31 21.99 28.41 -7.14
C LEU A 31 22.97 28.80 -6.03
N GLY A 32 22.94 28.11 -4.88
CA GLY A 32 23.87 28.34 -3.78
C GLY A 32 25.32 28.07 -4.17
N THR A 33 25.56 27.04 -4.98
CA THR A 33 26.89 26.70 -5.51
C THR A 33 27.38 27.76 -6.51
N ARG A 34 26.51 28.22 -7.41
CA ARG A 34 26.84 29.23 -8.44
C ARG A 34 27.16 30.60 -7.86
N HIS A 35 26.48 31.00 -6.78
CA HIS A 35 26.67 32.32 -6.14
C HIS A 35 27.67 32.30 -4.97
N ARG A 36 28.38 31.18 -4.73
CA ARG A 36 29.33 30.99 -3.62
C ARG A 36 28.74 31.25 -2.22
N HIS A 37 27.41 31.16 -2.04
CA HIS A 37 26.76 31.30 -0.74
C HIS A 37 26.74 29.98 0.02
N LYS A 38 27.71 29.81 0.93
CA LYS A 38 27.92 28.56 1.69
C LYS A 38 26.66 28.06 2.42
N ARG A 39 25.91 28.96 3.08
CA ARG A 39 24.66 28.64 3.80
C ARG A 39 23.55 28.10 2.89
N VAL A 40 23.39 28.69 1.70
CA VAL A 40 22.35 28.28 0.74
C VAL A 40 22.64 26.89 0.19
N ARG A 41 23.93 26.58 -0.05
CA ARG A 41 24.36 25.24 -0.49
C ARG A 41 24.10 24.18 0.58
N GLU A 42 24.46 24.46 1.84
CA GLU A 42 24.24 23.52 2.96
C GLU A 42 22.74 23.25 3.19
N LEU A 43 21.90 24.30 3.14
CA LEU A 43 20.44 24.14 3.20
C LEU A 43 19.89 23.34 2.01
N GLY A 44 20.46 23.51 0.81
CA GLY A 44 20.09 22.72 -0.36
C GLY A 44 20.36 21.22 -0.19
N TYR A 45 21.52 20.85 0.37
CA TYR A 45 21.83 19.44 0.67
C TYR A 45 20.92 18.85 1.74
N LEU A 46 20.67 19.61 2.81
CA LEU A 46 19.81 19.16 3.90
C LEU A 46 18.37 19.00 3.42
N GLY A 47 17.88 19.96 2.63
CA GLY A 47 16.58 19.89 1.97
C GLY A 47 16.45 18.69 1.03
N PHE A 48 17.49 18.40 0.24
CA PHE A 48 17.49 17.23 -0.66
C PHE A 48 17.41 15.92 0.13
N LEU A 49 18.23 15.75 1.17
CA LEU A 49 18.22 14.56 2.03
C LEU A 49 16.86 14.34 2.69
N VAL A 50 16.29 15.39 3.29
CA VAL A 50 14.98 15.33 3.94
C VAL A 50 13.89 15.00 2.92
N ALA A 51 13.89 15.63 1.75
CA ALA A 51 12.91 15.37 0.70
C ALA A 51 12.99 13.93 0.16
N ALA A 52 14.20 13.42 -0.08
CA ALA A 52 14.42 12.06 -0.55
C ALA A 52 13.97 11.00 0.48
N LEU A 53 14.31 11.21 1.77
CA LEU A 53 13.85 10.33 2.85
C LEU A 53 12.33 10.38 3.01
N ALA A 54 11.74 11.57 2.96
CA ALA A 54 10.28 11.74 3.02
C ALA A 54 9.59 11.05 1.83
N ALA A 55 10.14 11.18 0.61
CA ALA A 55 9.62 10.50 -0.57
C ALA A 55 9.59 8.98 -0.39
N LEU A 56 10.71 8.39 0.06
CA LEU A 56 10.81 6.95 0.31
C LEU A 56 9.82 6.49 1.38
N ALA A 57 9.72 7.22 2.49
CA ALA A 57 8.76 6.91 3.55
C ALA A 57 7.31 6.99 3.05
N MET A 58 6.98 8.01 2.24
CA MET A 58 5.65 8.17 1.65
C MET A 58 5.33 7.03 0.68
N VAL A 59 6.25 6.62 -0.21
CA VAL A 59 6.03 5.45 -1.09
C VAL A 59 5.62 4.24 -0.26
N TRP A 60 6.37 3.96 0.79
CA TRP A 60 6.15 2.79 1.64
C TRP A 60 4.79 2.83 2.34
N VAL A 61 4.46 3.94 2.99
CA VAL A 61 3.21 4.09 3.74
C VAL A 61 1.99 4.14 2.83
N LEU A 62 2.06 4.91 1.74
CA LEU A 62 0.93 5.06 0.84
C LEU A 62 0.67 3.82 0.01
N SER A 63 1.71 3.05 -0.34
CA SER A 63 1.54 1.74 -0.96
C SER A 63 0.75 0.80 -0.03
N ALA A 64 1.07 0.78 1.26
CA ALA A 64 0.38 -0.06 2.24
C ALA A 64 -1.08 0.38 2.46
N ILE A 65 -1.33 1.69 2.55
CA ILE A 65 -2.70 2.24 2.72
C ILE A 65 -3.55 1.95 1.48
N TRP A 66 -2.99 2.11 0.28
CA TRP A 66 -3.69 1.82 -0.97
C TRP A 66 -4.09 0.35 -1.09
N ASP A 67 -3.14 -0.56 -0.87
CA ASP A 67 -3.38 -2.01 -0.89
C ASP A 67 -4.48 -2.41 0.10
N SER A 68 -4.45 -1.85 1.31
CA SER A 68 -5.52 -2.06 2.31
C SER A 68 -6.89 -1.56 1.82
N ARG A 69 -6.95 -0.34 1.27
CA ARG A 69 -8.21 0.23 0.77
C ARG A 69 -8.79 -0.57 -0.39
N GLN A 70 -7.97 -0.94 -1.37
CA GLN A 70 -8.41 -1.70 -2.54
C GLN A 70 -9.02 -3.04 -2.14
N ARG A 71 -8.43 -3.74 -1.17
CA ARG A 71 -8.98 -5.00 -0.66
C ARG A 71 -10.32 -4.81 0.05
N VAL A 72 -10.47 -3.73 0.81
CA VAL A 72 -11.76 -3.38 1.44
C VAL A 72 -12.82 -3.11 0.37
N GLU A 73 -12.49 -2.30 -0.63
CA GLU A 73 -13.40 -1.89 -1.70
C GLU A 73 -13.86 -3.08 -2.54
N ALA A 74 -12.93 -3.93 -2.99
CA ALA A 74 -13.22 -5.14 -3.75
C ALA A 74 -14.13 -6.13 -2.99
N LEU A 75 -13.91 -6.32 -1.68
CA LEU A 75 -14.79 -7.15 -0.86
C LEU A 75 -16.17 -6.50 -0.64
N THR A 76 -16.21 -5.17 -0.50
CA THR A 76 -17.47 -4.43 -0.34
C THR A 76 -18.33 -4.51 -1.61
N GLU A 77 -17.72 -4.49 -2.80
CA GLU A 77 -18.42 -4.67 -4.08
C GLU A 77 -19.05 -6.05 -4.22
N LEU A 78 -18.43 -7.09 -3.63
CA LEU A 78 -18.99 -8.44 -3.52
C LEU A 78 -20.05 -8.58 -2.41
N GLY A 79 -20.37 -7.50 -1.70
CA GLY A 79 -21.37 -7.50 -0.62
C GLY A 79 -20.82 -7.93 0.75
N TYR A 80 -19.51 -8.04 0.91
CA TYR A 80 -18.87 -8.25 2.22
C TYR A 80 -18.68 -6.90 2.93
N LEU A 81 -19.50 -6.67 3.96
CA LEU A 81 -19.50 -5.46 4.76
C LEU A 81 -18.43 -5.51 5.86
N THR A 82 -17.79 -4.37 6.11
CA THR A 82 -16.79 -4.17 7.18
C THR A 82 -15.68 -5.25 7.19
N PRO A 83 -15.01 -5.52 6.05
CA PRO A 83 -13.97 -6.53 6.01
C PRO A 83 -12.79 -6.12 6.90
N THR A 84 -12.36 -7.03 7.77
CA THR A 84 -11.18 -6.91 8.62
C THR A 84 -10.17 -7.97 8.24
N PHE A 85 -8.90 -7.59 8.12
CA PHE A 85 -7.83 -8.48 7.69
C PHE A 85 -6.98 -8.89 8.90
N GLY A 86 -6.69 -10.19 8.99
CA GLY A 86 -5.80 -10.69 10.04
C GLY A 86 -4.36 -10.22 9.79
N GLY A 87 -3.73 -9.60 10.79
CA GLY A 87 -2.32 -9.17 10.74
C GLY A 87 -1.30 -10.33 10.81
N GLY A 88 -1.73 -11.56 10.51
CA GLY A 88 -0.89 -12.74 10.54
C GLY A 88 0.12 -12.72 9.41
N MET A 89 1.31 -12.19 9.67
CA MET A 89 2.49 -12.46 8.85
C MET A 89 2.88 -13.93 8.99
N SER A 90 2.17 -14.81 8.28
CA SER A 90 2.67 -16.17 8.05
C SER A 90 3.82 -16.04 7.04
N PHE A 91 5.03 -15.82 7.54
CA PHE A 91 6.28 -16.07 6.81
C PHE A 91 6.61 -17.57 6.82
N ALA A 92 5.59 -18.44 6.88
CA ALA A 92 5.80 -19.86 6.69
C ALA A 92 6.19 -20.10 5.23
N ALA A 93 7.35 -20.72 5.03
CA ALA A 93 7.94 -20.99 3.73
C ALA A 93 6.95 -21.72 2.81
N GLY A 94 6.30 -21.00 1.90
CA GLY A 94 5.45 -21.56 0.84
C GLY A 94 4.07 -20.92 0.65
N THR A 95 3.57 -20.09 1.58
CA THR A 95 2.20 -19.50 1.50
C THR A 95 2.20 -17.98 1.39
N THR A 96 3.26 -17.39 0.83
CA THR A 96 3.33 -15.94 0.59
C THR A 96 2.16 -15.49 -0.29
N GLY A 97 1.24 -14.72 0.30
CA GLY A 97 0.18 -14.03 -0.43
C GLY A 97 -1.23 -14.38 0.01
N VAL A 98 -1.47 -15.42 0.83
CA VAL A 98 -2.83 -15.69 1.32
C VAL A 98 -3.18 -14.72 2.45
N VAL A 99 -4.26 -13.96 2.30
CA VAL A 99 -4.69 -12.94 3.28
C VAL A 99 -6.02 -13.37 3.90
N PRO A 100 -6.04 -13.79 5.17
CA PRO A 100 -7.29 -14.11 5.86
C PRO A 100 -8.09 -12.84 6.13
N PHE A 101 -9.41 -12.91 5.93
CA PHE A 101 -10.33 -11.84 6.23
C PHE A 101 -11.56 -12.35 6.99
N GLN A 102 -12.19 -11.43 7.71
CA GLN A 102 -13.48 -11.62 8.34
C GLN A 102 -14.38 -10.48 7.91
N ALA A 103 -15.60 -10.78 7.50
CA ALA A 103 -16.56 -9.77 7.06
C ALA A 103 -17.98 -10.16 7.47
N VAL A 104 -18.93 -9.27 7.22
CA VAL A 104 -20.36 -9.56 7.32
C VAL A 104 -20.93 -9.67 5.92
N HIS A 105 -21.56 -10.79 5.56
CA HIS A 105 -22.26 -10.95 4.29
C HIS A 105 -23.75 -11.12 4.58
N GLY A 106 -24.56 -10.12 4.21
CA GLY A 106 -25.96 -10.05 4.66
C GLY A 106 -26.04 -9.89 6.18
N GLU A 107 -26.55 -10.89 6.89
CA GLU A 107 -26.67 -10.92 8.35
C GLU A 107 -25.62 -11.82 9.04
N GLU A 108 -24.83 -12.56 8.26
CA GLU A 108 -23.91 -13.58 8.77
C GLU A 108 -22.48 -13.07 8.82
N ARG A 109 -21.75 -13.43 9.89
CA ARG A 109 -20.30 -13.23 9.95
C ARG A 109 -19.62 -14.37 9.22
N VAL A 110 -18.84 -14.03 8.21
CA VAL A 110 -18.12 -14.98 7.37
C VAL A 110 -16.62 -14.82 7.57
N ARG A 111 -15.91 -15.94 7.46
CA ARG A 111 -14.45 -15.99 7.40
C ARG A 111 -14.02 -16.49 6.05
N GLY A 112 -12.97 -15.91 5.51
CA GLY A 112 -12.47 -16.27 4.20
C GLY A 112 -11.00 -15.97 4.04
N VAL A 113 -10.48 -16.33 2.87
CA VAL A 113 -9.12 -16.08 2.45
C VAL A 113 -9.10 -15.47 1.05
N LEU A 114 -8.23 -14.48 0.88
CA LEU A 114 -7.86 -13.93 -0.42
C LEU A 114 -6.60 -14.65 -0.91
N ARG A 115 -6.67 -15.29 -2.08
CA ARG A 115 -5.55 -16.00 -2.71
C ARG A 115 -5.13 -15.28 -4.00
N PRO A 116 -3.84 -14.96 -4.18
CA PRO A 116 -3.39 -14.30 -5.39
C PRO A 116 -3.40 -15.31 -6.56
N LEU A 117 -4.02 -14.93 -7.67
CA LEU A 117 -4.01 -15.71 -8.93
C LEU A 117 -2.90 -15.25 -9.88
N GLY A 118 -2.25 -14.13 -9.57
CA GLY A 118 -1.18 -13.52 -10.35
C GLY A 118 -1.57 -12.14 -10.87
N GLY A 119 -0.59 -11.24 -10.99
CA GLY A 119 -0.83 -9.84 -11.31
C GLY A 119 -1.73 -9.17 -10.27
N ASP A 120 -2.82 -8.56 -10.75
CA ASP A 120 -3.78 -7.81 -9.93
C ASP A 120 -5.03 -8.64 -9.55
N GLN A 121 -5.05 -9.94 -9.87
CA GLN A 121 -6.20 -10.83 -9.65
C GLN A 121 -6.11 -11.64 -8.37
N TRP A 122 -7.23 -11.70 -7.66
CA TRP A 122 -7.37 -12.37 -6.37
C TRP A 122 -8.64 -13.22 -6.32
N GLU A 123 -8.52 -14.45 -5.84
CA GLU A 123 -9.63 -15.34 -5.55
C GLU A 123 -10.08 -15.16 -4.10
N VAL A 124 -11.38 -14.98 -3.90
CA VAL A 124 -12.06 -14.95 -2.61
C VAL A 124 -12.64 -16.32 -2.35
N SER A 125 -12.19 -16.99 -1.29
CA SER A 125 -12.73 -18.28 -0.86
C SER A 125 -13.18 -18.19 0.60
N LEU A 126 -14.38 -18.68 0.89
CA LEU A 126 -14.86 -18.83 2.27
C LEU A 126 -14.19 -20.03 2.92
N VAL A 127 -13.93 -19.93 4.23
CA VAL A 127 -13.50 -21.07 5.05
C VAL A 127 -14.75 -21.63 5.69
N ASP A 128 -15.19 -22.80 5.26
CA ASP A 128 -16.25 -23.54 5.95
C ASP A 128 -15.71 -24.01 7.30
N GLU A 129 -16.48 -23.84 8.38
CA GLU A 129 -16.07 -24.19 9.76
C GLU A 129 -15.87 -25.71 10.00
N ASP A 130 -15.90 -26.53 8.94
CA ASP A 130 -15.82 -27.99 9.01
C ASP A 130 -14.38 -28.55 8.82
N GLU A 131 -13.36 -27.72 8.62
CA GLU A 131 -11.94 -28.14 8.50
C GLU A 131 -11.12 -27.92 9.79
N ASP A 132 -11.69 -28.20 10.96
CA ASP A 132 -10.96 -28.46 12.21
C ASP A 132 -11.25 -29.91 12.66
N ASP A 133 -10.51 -30.89 12.12
CA ASP A 133 -10.42 -32.27 12.65
C ASP A 133 -8.96 -32.76 12.64
#